data_AF-A0A5C8K5H9-F1
#
_entry.id   AF-A0A5C8K5H9-F1
#
_cell.length_a   1.000
_cell.length_b   1.000
_cell.length_c   1.000
_cell.angle_alpha   90.00
_cell.angle_beta   90.00
_cell.angle_gamma   90.00
#
_symmetry.space_group_name_H-M   'P 1'
#
loop_
_entity.id
_entity.type
_entity.pdbx_description
1 polymer ?
#
loop_
_entity_poly.entity_id
_entity_poly.type
_entity_poly.pdbx_seq_one_letter_code
_entity_poly.pdbx_strand_id
1 'polypeptide(L)' 'MKKFSVIGSQYMNDKANGTSQQWICEAENIESVLKEIKQNNGWLVNECKAFKPTYIEEVME' A
#
# COMPACT_ATOMS: atom_id res chain seq x y z
N MET A 1 6.51 15.41 -7.90
CA MET A 1 5.08 15.78 -8.03
C MET A 1 4.36 14.46 -8.04
N LYS A 2 3.60 14.16 -6.98
CA LYS A 2 3.04 12.82 -6.75
C LYS A 2 1.83 12.63 -7.66
N LYS A 3 1.76 11.46 -8.29
CA LYS A 3 0.74 11.16 -9.31
C LYS A 3 -0.27 10.13 -8.84
N PHE A 4 0.04 9.35 -7.81
CA PHE A 4 -0.82 8.28 -7.35
C PHE A 4 -0.92 8.25 -5.84
N SER A 5 -2.12 8.00 -5.33
CA SER A 5 -2.38 7.66 -3.94
C SER A 5 -2.73 6.17 -3.86
N VAL A 6 -2.01 5.45 -3.01
CA VAL A 6 -2.21 4.02 -2.76
C VAL A 6 -2.73 3.85 -1.35
N ILE A 7 -3.97 3.40 -1.25
CA ILE A 7 -4.70 3.23 0.00
C ILE A 7 -4.80 1.75 0.30
N GLY A 8 -4.51 1.37 1.54
CA GLY A 8 -4.65 -0.01 1.97
C GLY A 8 -4.68 -0.16 3.48
N SER A 9 -4.54 -1.39 3.96
CA SER A 9 -4.54 -1.68 5.39
C SER A 9 -3.38 -2.59 5.78
N GLN A 10 -2.77 -2.29 6.91
CA GLN A 10 -1.82 -3.17 7.60
C GLN A 10 -2.54 -3.87 8.74
N TYR A 11 -2.43 -5.19 8.81
CA TYR A 11 -2.87 -5.97 9.96
C TYR A 11 -1.72 -6.05 10.96
N MET A 12 -1.90 -5.44 12.13
CA MET A 12 -0.83 -5.22 13.11
C MET A 12 -0.72 -6.34 14.16
N ASN A 13 -1.53 -7.40 14.08
CA ASN A 13 -1.46 -8.50 15.05
C ASN A 13 -2.09 -9.80 14.53
N ASP A 14 -1.42 -10.89 14.82
CA ASP A 14 -1.75 -12.31 14.67
C ASP A 14 -2.74 -12.83 15.74
N LYS A 15 -3.13 -11.97 16.69
CA LYS A 15 -4.16 -12.28 17.71
C LYS A 15 -5.57 -11.93 17.24
N ALA A 16 -6.53 -12.74 17.67
CA ALA A 16 -7.93 -12.83 17.23
C ALA A 16 -8.80 -11.55 17.22
N ASN A 17 -8.28 -10.40 17.66
CA ASN A 17 -8.99 -9.10 17.64
C ASN A 17 -8.36 -8.12 16.65
N GLY A 18 -7.84 -8.64 15.52
CA GLY A 18 -6.98 -7.96 14.55
C GLY A 18 -7.21 -6.44 14.42
N THR A 19 -6.21 -5.67 14.83
CA THR A 19 -6.19 -4.23 14.59
C THR A 19 -5.72 -3.99 13.16
N SER A 20 -6.61 -3.44 12.32
CA SER A 20 -6.25 -2.96 10.99
C SER A 20 -5.97 -1.46 11.06
N GLN A 21 -4.81 -1.03 10.59
CA GLN A 21 -4.52 0.39 10.38
C GLN A 21 -4.61 0.71 8.90
N GLN A 22 -5.45 1.70 8.54
CA GLN A 22 -5.46 2.23 7.18
C GLN A 22 -4.16 2.97 6.91
N TRP A 23 -3.61 2.79 5.72
CA TRP A 23 -2.40 3.44 5.27
C TRP A 23 -2.62 4.06 3.89
N ILE A 24 -2.01 5.22 3.69
CA ILE A 24 -1.98 5.93 2.41
C ILE A 24 -0.51 6.19 2.12
N CYS A 25 -0.02 5.72 0.98
CA CYS A 25 1.27 6.14 0.46
C CYS A 25 1.13 6.74 -0.92
N GLU A 26 2.03 7.66 -1.24
CA GLU A 26 2.01 8.37 -2.51
C GLU A 26 3.14 7.84 -3.40
N ALA A 27 2.85 7.70 -4.69
CA ALA A 27 3.79 7.20 -5.68
C ALA A 27 3.81 8.11 -6.92
N GLU A 28 4.97 8.17 -7.57
CA GLU A 28 5.16 8.94 -8.81
C GLU A 28 5.00 8.08 -10.06
N ASN A 29 5.04 6.74 -9.91
CA ASN A 29 4.96 5.79 -11.01
C ASN A 29 4.13 4.56 -10.60
N ILE A 30 3.06 4.29 -11.36
CA ILE A 30 2.17 3.16 -11.14
C ILE A 30 2.82 1.80 -11.48
N GLU A 31 3.70 1.75 -12.48
CA GLU A 31 4.37 0.51 -12.89
C GLU A 31 5.28 -0.02 -11.79
N SER A 32 5.98 0.87 -11.08
CA SER A 32 6.79 0.46 -9.92
C SER A 32 5.94 -0.11 -8.80
N VAL A 33 4.79 0.52 -8.50
CA VAL A 33 3.85 0.05 -7.48
C VAL A 33 3.32 -1.34 -7.84
N LEU A 34 2.83 -1.53 -9.07
CA LEU A 34 2.30 -2.81 -9.53
C LEU A 34 3.36 -3.91 -9.58
N LYS A 35 4.59 -3.57 -9.99
CA LYS A 35 5.71 -4.50 -9.99
C LYS A 35 6.01 -5.01 -8.58
N GLU A 36 6.08 -4.11 -7.60
CA GLU A 36 6.33 -4.46 -6.21
C GLU A 36 5.22 -5.36 -5.65
N ILE A 37 3.95 -4.98 -5.86
CA ILE A 37 2.78 -5.80 -5.48
C ILE A 37 2.92 -7.21 -6.05
N LYS A 38 3.29 -7.35 -7.33
CA LYS A 38 3.46 -8.66 -7.98
C LYS A 38 4.62 -9.45 -7.39
N GLN A 39 5.73 -8.80 -7.05
CA GLN A 39 6.91 -9.45 -6.48
C GLN A 39 6.70 -9.88 -5.02
N ASN A 40 5.87 -9.15 -4.28
CA ASN A 40 5.66 -9.34 -2.85
C ASN A 40 4.30 -10.01 -2.52
N ASN A 41 3.78 -10.87 -3.41
CA ASN A 41 2.51 -11.59 -3.20
C ASN A 41 1.34 -10.67 -2.80
N GLY A 42 1.26 -9.50 -3.44
CA GLY A 42 0.23 -8.50 -3.26
C GLY A 42 0.45 -7.54 -2.09
N TRP A 43 1.65 -7.47 -1.52
CA TRP A 43 2.00 -6.53 -0.46
C TRP A 43 2.83 -5.37 -1.00
N LEU A 44 2.63 -4.18 -0.44
CA LEU A 44 3.61 -3.09 -0.53
C LEU A 44 4.39 -3.01 0.76
N VAL A 45 5.70 -2.80 0.65
CA VAL A 45 6.64 -2.76 1.76
C VAL A 45 7.35 -1.42 1.74
N ASN A 46 7.09 -0.61 2.76
CA ASN A 46 7.84 0.61 3.04
C ASN A 46 8.73 0.35 4.27
N GLU A 47 9.74 1.21 4.51
CA GLU A 47 10.88 1.08 5.43
C GLU A 47 10.63 0.33 6.75
N CYS A 48 9.43 0.43 7.33
CA CYS A 48 9.05 -0.30 8.56
C CYS A 48 7.68 -0.99 8.51
N LYS A 49 6.98 -1.03 7.36
CA LYS A 49 5.58 -1.45 7.28
C LYS A 49 5.26 -2.19 5.99
N ALA A 50 4.53 -3.30 6.09
CA ALA A 50 3.91 -3.97 4.96
C ALA A 50 2.39 -3.80 5.02
N PHE A 51 1.76 -3.40 3.92
CA PHE A 51 0.31 -3.27 3.86
C PHE A 51 -0.25 -3.83 2.55
N LYS A 52 -1.52 -4.26 2.58
CA LYS A 52 -2.26 -4.75 1.42
C LYS A 52 -2.96 -3.57 0.74
N PRO A 53 -2.58 -3.21 -0.49
CA PRO A 53 -3.29 -2.19 -1.25
C PRO A 53 -4.72 -2.63 -1.50
N THR A 54 -5.67 -1.74 -1.24
CA THR A 54 -7.10 -1.96 -1.48
C THR A 54 -7.58 -1.07 -2.63
N TYR A 55 -6.98 0.10 -2.78
CA TYR A 55 -7.32 1.07 -3.80
C TYR A 55 -6.08 1.85 -4.25
N ILE A 56 -5.98 2.12 -5.55
CA ILE A 56 -4.94 2.98 -6.13
C ILE A 56 -5.67 3.95 -7.05
N GLU A 57 -5.43 5.25 -6.85
CA GLU A 57 -5.97 6.30 -7.70
C GLU A 57 -4.85 7.15 -8.29
N GLU A 58 -5.04 7.61 -9.53
CA GLU A 58 -4.25 8.69 -10.09
C GLU A 58 -4.79 10.02 -9.54
N VAL A 59 -3.91 10.78 -8.90
CA VAL A 59 -4.19 12.10 -8.36
C VAL A 59 -3.56 13.10 -9.32
N MET A 60 -4.41 13.83 -10.06
CA MET A 60 -3.96 14.98 -10.84
C MET A 60 -3.97 16.22 -9.95
N GLU A 61 -2.81 16.87 -9.79
CA GLU A 61 -2.73 18.25 -9.26
C GLU A 61 -3.17 19.26 -10.33
#